data_AF-A0A523XEL4-F1
#
_entry.id   AF-A0A523XEL4-F1
#
_cell.length_a   1.000
_cell.length_b   1.000
_cell.length_c   1.000
_cell.angle_alpha   90.00
_cell.angle_beta   90.00
_cell.angle_gamma   90.00
#
_symmetry.space_group_name_H-M   'P 1'
#
loop_
_entity.id
_entity.type
_entity.pdbx_description
1 polymer ?
#
loop_
_entity_poly.entity_id
_entity_poly.type
_entity_poly.pdbx_seq_one_letter_code
_entity_poly.pdbx_strand_id
1 'polypeptide(L)'
;MINPSLSDNEKLTKLIKLIKEEGTLSEITENEIISLFESRGEKAVKALRENRLHKLILNERIAIWEIEGTSGNYILIDNNYCECKDFQIRVLSRGEKTLCYHLLAKIIGEELQHYNLKKISNEDYNQIIKDKISE
;
A
#
# COMPACT_ATOMS: atom_id res chain seq x y z
N MET A 1 23.95 -8.85 20.20
CA MET A 1 23.88 -7.43 19.81
C MET A 1 22.65 -7.27 18.93
N ILE A 2 21.51 -6.90 19.51
CA ILE A 2 20.29 -6.62 18.74
C ILE A 2 20.50 -5.21 18.20
N ASN A 3 20.77 -5.10 16.91
CA ASN A 3 20.72 -3.83 16.21
C ASN A 3 19.27 -3.33 16.38
N PRO A 4 18.99 -2.18 17.02
CA PRO A 4 17.61 -1.73 17.21
C PRO A 4 17.16 -1.14 15.89
N SER A 5 16.87 -2.00 14.91
CA SER A 5 16.19 -1.56 13.70
C SER A 5 14.86 -0.98 14.15
N LEU A 6 14.61 0.29 13.81
CA LEU A 6 13.31 0.94 14.03
C LEU A 6 12.19 -0.01 13.60
N SER A 7 11.15 -0.12 14.41
CA SER A 7 9.93 -0.81 14.01
C SER A 7 9.33 -0.14 12.78
N ASP A 8 8.59 -0.89 11.98
CA ASP A 8 7.91 -0.36 10.80
C ASP A 8 6.97 0.83 11.16
N ASN A 9 6.41 0.87 12.37
CA ASN A 9 5.59 1.99 12.86
C ASN A 9 6.40 3.26 13.11
N GLU A 10 7.60 3.14 13.68
CA GLU A 10 8.50 4.29 13.88
C GLU A 10 9.01 4.81 12.53
N LYS A 11 9.36 3.89 11.62
CA LYS A 11 9.73 4.23 10.24
C LYS A 11 8.61 4.98 9.51
N LEU A 12 7.37 4.48 9.61
CA LEU A 12 6.20 5.15 9.03
C LEU A 12 5.97 6.55 9.61
N THR A 13 6.11 6.71 10.93
CA THR A 13 5.93 8.00 11.58
C THR A 13 6.94 9.03 11.06
N LYS A 14 8.21 8.62 10.93
CA LYS A 14 9.27 9.45 10.32
C LYS A 14 8.94 9.80 8.87
N LEU A 15 8.54 8.81 8.08
CA LEU A 15 8.22 8.97 6.67
C LEU A 15 7.02 9.92 6.44
N ILE A 16 5.93 9.75 7.19
CA ILE A 16 4.73 10.59 7.06
C ILE A 16 5.06 12.05 7.38
N LYS A 17 5.93 12.31 8.36
CA LYS A 17 6.39 13.66 8.65
C LYS A 17 7.11 14.27 7.44
N LEU A 18 8.04 13.53 6.84
CA LEU A 18 8.76 13.99 5.65
C LEU A 18 7.79 14.24 4.47
N ILE A 19 6.88 13.30 4.21
CA ILE A 19 5.87 13.43 3.14
C ILE A 19 5.02 14.70 3.31
N LYS A 20 4.66 15.05 4.54
CA LYS A 20 3.90 16.27 4.84
C LYS A 20 4.71 17.55 4.62
N GLU A 21 6.03 17.50 4.78
CA GLU A 21 6.93 18.62 4.52
C GLU A 21 7.19 18.79 3.02
N GLU A 22 7.42 17.69 2.29
CA GLU A 22 7.76 17.68 0.85
C GLU A 22 6.52 17.82 -0.06
N GLY A 23 5.37 17.27 0.36
CA GLY A 23 4.10 17.30 -0.37
C GLY A 23 4.06 16.51 -1.68
N THR A 24 5.15 15.87 -2.08
CA THR A 24 5.27 15.13 -3.36
C THR A 24 6.18 13.91 -3.21
N LEU A 25 6.09 12.97 -4.17
CA LEU A 25 7.06 11.89 -4.34
C LEU A 25 8.34 12.45 -5.00
N SER A 26 9.08 13.31 -4.28
CA SER A 26 10.37 13.86 -4.70
C SER A 26 11.48 12.82 -4.62
N GLU A 27 12.62 13.07 -5.24
CA GLU A 27 13.81 12.19 -5.13
C GLU A 27 14.25 12.02 -3.66
N ILE A 28 14.10 13.07 -2.83
CA ILE A 28 14.37 13.01 -1.39
C ILE A 28 13.40 12.04 -0.71
N THR A 29 12.10 12.19 -0.96
CA THR A 29 11.06 11.31 -0.42
C THR A 29 11.31 9.85 -0.84
N GLU A 30 11.66 9.60 -2.10
CA GLU A 30 11.95 8.25 -2.61
C GLU A 30 13.17 7.62 -1.94
N ASN A 31 14.26 8.36 -1.86
CA ASN A 31 15.48 7.87 -1.23
C ASN A 31 15.25 7.53 0.25
N GLU A 32 14.43 8.32 0.96
CA GLU A 32 14.06 8.01 2.34
C GLU A 32 13.16 6.76 2.43
N ILE A 33 12.17 6.61 1.53
CA ILE A 33 11.31 5.40 1.48
C ILE A 33 12.18 4.14 1.29
N ILE A 34 13.11 4.18 0.33
CA ILE A 34 14.02 3.06 0.02
C ILE A 34 14.97 2.81 1.20
N SER A 35 15.52 3.85 1.82
CA SER A 35 16.40 3.72 2.99
C SER A 35 15.70 3.06 4.19
N LEU A 36 14.46 3.46 4.48
CA LEU A 36 13.72 2.94 5.64
C LEU A 36 13.19 1.51 5.42
N PHE A 37 12.72 1.20 4.21
CA PHE A 37 11.97 -0.03 3.92
C PHE A 37 12.69 -0.99 2.96
N GLU A 38 13.90 -0.65 2.51
CA GLU A 38 14.76 -1.44 1.63
C GLU A 38 14.00 -1.89 0.38
N SER A 39 14.09 -3.17 0.01
CA SER A 39 13.38 -3.77 -1.13
C SER A 39 11.86 -3.58 -1.10
N ARG A 40 11.24 -3.39 0.08
CA ARG A 40 9.80 -3.05 0.15
C ARG A 40 9.58 -1.60 -0.27
N GLY A 41 10.47 -0.69 0.11
CA GLY A 41 10.47 0.70 -0.30
C GLY A 41 10.62 0.84 -1.81
N GLU A 42 11.59 0.15 -2.42
CA GLU A 42 11.79 0.14 -3.88
C GLU A 42 10.52 -0.29 -4.63
N LYS A 43 9.88 -1.38 -4.19
CA LYS A 43 8.65 -1.89 -4.81
C LYS A 43 7.48 -0.93 -4.62
N ALA A 44 7.37 -0.28 -3.47
CA ALA A 44 6.32 0.70 -3.20
C ALA A 44 6.47 1.95 -4.08
N VAL A 45 7.68 2.51 -4.15
CA VAL A 45 8.01 3.66 -5.02
C VAL A 45 7.72 3.30 -6.47
N LYS A 46 8.16 2.13 -6.94
CA LYS A 46 7.88 1.66 -8.30
C LYS A 46 6.38 1.58 -8.60
N ALA A 47 5.59 1.00 -7.68
CA ALA A 47 4.15 0.89 -7.88
C ALA A 47 3.46 2.27 -7.96
N LEU A 48 3.90 3.25 -7.18
CA LEU A 48 3.38 4.61 -7.23
C LEU A 48 3.79 5.34 -8.51
N ARG A 49 5.07 5.25 -8.90
CA ARG A 49 5.57 5.85 -10.14
C ARG A 49 4.88 5.33 -11.39
N GLU A 50 4.52 4.05 -11.37
CA GLU A 50 3.79 3.42 -12.47
C GLU A 50 2.26 3.57 -12.34
N ASN A 51 1.77 4.39 -11.41
CA ASN A 51 0.34 4.67 -11.18
C ASN A 51 -0.50 3.39 -10.99
N ARG A 52 0.04 2.40 -10.27
CA ARG A 52 -0.62 1.11 -10.07
C ARG A 52 -1.65 1.10 -8.93
N LEU A 53 -1.73 2.19 -8.16
CA LEU A 53 -2.62 2.31 -6.99
C LEU A 53 -3.95 2.94 -7.39
N HIS A 54 -5.04 2.24 -7.10
CA HIS A 54 -6.40 2.63 -7.43
C HIS A 54 -7.26 2.71 -6.16
N LYS A 55 -7.95 3.84 -6.00
CA LYS A 55 -9.02 4.02 -5.01
C LYS A 55 -10.37 3.83 -5.69
N LEU A 56 -11.08 2.78 -5.30
CA LEU A 56 -12.39 2.45 -5.85
C LEU A 56 -13.48 2.99 -4.93
N ILE A 57 -14.31 3.90 -5.44
CA ILE A 57 -15.40 4.52 -4.67
C ILE A 57 -16.73 3.88 -5.07
N LEU A 58 -17.38 3.24 -4.11
CA LEU A 58 -18.73 2.70 -4.23
C LEU A 58 -19.72 3.61 -3.52
N ASN A 59 -20.73 4.09 -4.27
CA ASN A 59 -21.84 4.92 -3.78
C ASN A 59 -21.39 6.12 -2.91
N GLU A 60 -20.21 6.68 -3.19
CA GLU A 60 -19.59 7.81 -2.46
C GLU A 60 -19.37 7.57 -0.95
N ARG A 61 -19.42 6.31 -0.51
CA ARG A 61 -19.34 5.94 0.92
C ARG A 61 -18.26 4.91 1.23
N ILE A 62 -18.08 3.92 0.36
CA ILE A 62 -17.16 2.81 0.60
C ILE A 62 -15.94 3.00 -0.31
N ALA A 63 -14.76 3.05 0.29
CA ALA A 63 -13.49 3.08 -0.42
C ALA A 63 -12.78 1.73 -0.23
N ILE A 64 -12.68 0.95 -1.30
CA ILE A 64 -11.74 -0.17 -1.35
C ILE A 64 -10.53 0.26 -2.19
N TRP A 65 -9.38 -0.34 -1.92
CA TRP A 65 -8.16 -0.05 -2.66
C TRP A 65 -7.76 -1.27 -3.47
N GLU A 66 -7.23 -1.02 -4.65
CA GLU A 66 -6.64 -2.04 -5.51
C GLU A 66 -5.24 -1.58 -5.90
N ILE A 67 -4.29 -2.51 -5.91
CA ILE A 67 -2.95 -2.25 -6.44
C ILE A 67 -2.53 -3.33 -7.42
N GLU A 68 -2.04 -2.92 -8.58
CA GLU A 68 -1.54 -3.85 -9.59
C GLU A 68 -0.16 -4.40 -9.15
N GLY A 69 -0.09 -5.72 -8.98
CA GLY A 69 1.17 -6.41 -8.72
C GLY A 69 1.59 -7.32 -9.87
N THR A 70 2.68 -8.05 -9.68
CA THR A 70 3.28 -8.87 -10.74
C THR A 70 2.46 -10.08 -11.14
N SER A 71 1.59 -10.55 -10.25
CA SER A 71 0.81 -11.79 -10.41
C SER A 71 -0.69 -11.53 -10.48
N GLY A 72 -1.09 -10.27 -10.57
CA GLY A 72 -2.49 -9.85 -10.53
C GLY A 72 -2.68 -8.63 -9.64
N ASN A 73 -3.93 -8.18 -9.58
CA ASN A 73 -4.36 -7.08 -8.73
C ASN A 73 -4.62 -7.57 -7.32
N TYR A 74 -4.27 -6.76 -6.32
CA TYR A 74 -4.48 -7.09 -4.92
C TYR A 74 -5.43 -6.09 -4.27
N ILE A 75 -6.44 -6.60 -3.58
CA ILE A 75 -7.33 -5.76 -2.78
C ILE A 75 -6.66 -5.39 -1.46
N LEU A 76 -6.80 -4.12 -1.08
CA LEU A 76 -6.46 -3.61 0.23
C LEU A 76 -7.70 -3.00 0.90
N ILE A 77 -7.80 -3.23 2.20
CA ILE A 77 -8.87 -2.69 3.04
C ILE A 77 -8.20 -1.83 4.11
N ASP A 78 -8.52 -0.53 4.08
CA ASP A 78 -7.89 0.50 4.90
C ASP A 78 -6.35 0.42 4.87
N ASN A 79 -5.71 0.51 6.03
CA ASN A 79 -4.26 0.36 6.21
C ASN A 79 -3.90 -0.98 6.88
N ASN A 80 -4.88 -1.88 7.04
CA ASN A 80 -4.78 -3.03 7.94
C ASN A 80 -4.86 -4.39 7.25
N TYR A 81 -5.18 -4.44 5.95
CA TYR A 81 -5.28 -5.69 5.21
C TYR A 81 -4.80 -5.55 3.78
N CYS A 82 -4.05 -6.56 3.32
CA CYS A 82 -3.73 -6.76 1.91
C CYS A 82 -3.89 -8.24 1.55
N GLU A 83 -4.49 -8.50 0.40
CA GLU A 83 -4.73 -9.85 -0.11
C GLU A 83 -3.44 -10.63 -0.42
N CYS A 84 -2.30 -9.95 -0.61
CA CYS A 84 -1.08 -10.62 -1.04
C CYS A 84 -0.53 -11.66 -0.03
N LYS A 85 0.09 -12.72 -0.54
CA LYS A 85 0.68 -13.80 0.28
C LYS A 85 1.73 -13.31 1.29
N ASP A 86 2.48 -12.26 0.95
CA ASP A 86 3.48 -11.68 1.86
C ASP A 86 2.81 -11.11 3.12
N PHE A 87 1.67 -10.42 2.96
CA PHE A 87 0.86 -9.94 4.07
C PHE A 87 0.26 -11.12 4.86
N GLN A 88 -0.45 -12.02 4.18
CA GLN A 88 -1.14 -13.14 4.84
C GLN A 88 -0.19 -14.00 5.67
N ILE A 89 1.01 -14.29 5.16
CA ILE A 89 1.98 -15.16 5.83
C ILE A 89 2.81 -14.37 6.84
N ARG A 90 3.49 -13.30 6.40
CA ARG A 90 4.51 -12.65 7.24
C ARG A 90 3.94 -11.63 8.20
N VAL A 91 2.83 -10.98 7.85
CA VAL A 91 2.19 -10.00 8.73
C VAL A 91 1.12 -10.68 9.58
N LEU A 92 0.10 -11.24 8.94
CA LEU A 92 -1.07 -11.77 9.64
C LEU A 92 -0.78 -13.08 10.40
N SER A 93 -0.21 -14.08 9.72
CA SER A 93 -0.02 -15.41 10.33
C SER A 93 1.17 -15.46 11.30
N ARG A 94 2.30 -14.87 10.93
CA ARG A 94 3.56 -15.02 11.68
C ARG A 94 3.96 -13.80 12.52
N GLY A 95 3.44 -12.61 12.21
CA GLY A 95 3.85 -11.36 12.88
C GLY A 95 5.34 -11.03 12.69
N GLU A 96 6.00 -11.53 11.64
CA GLU A 96 7.41 -11.25 11.30
C GLU A 96 7.61 -9.78 10.88
N LYS A 97 6.58 -9.14 10.34
CA LYS A 97 6.57 -7.77 9.82
C LYS A 97 5.22 -7.13 10.13
N THR A 98 5.12 -5.81 10.05
CA THR A 98 3.82 -5.13 10.20
C THR A 98 3.19 -4.77 8.85
N LEU A 99 3.97 -4.70 7.77
CA LEU A 99 3.51 -4.25 6.45
C LEU A 99 4.13 -5.05 5.29
N CYS A 100 3.32 -5.35 4.29
CA CYS A 100 3.81 -5.70 2.94
C CYS A 100 4.07 -4.41 2.13
N TYR A 101 4.75 -4.52 0.99
CA TYR A 101 5.03 -3.32 0.17
C TYR A 101 3.77 -2.68 -0.42
N HIS A 102 2.69 -3.46 -0.61
CA HIS A 102 1.42 -2.94 -1.12
C HIS A 102 0.76 -1.98 -0.13
N LEU A 103 0.72 -2.33 1.16
CA LEU A 103 0.21 -1.44 2.20
C LEU A 103 1.10 -0.21 2.35
N LEU A 104 2.43 -0.38 2.25
CA LEU A 104 3.36 0.75 2.24
C LEU A 104 3.06 1.71 1.08
N ALA A 105 2.90 1.20 -0.14
CA ALA A 105 2.53 2.00 -1.30
C ALA A 105 1.18 2.70 -1.11
N LYS A 106 0.18 2.00 -0.58
CA LYS A 106 -1.15 2.57 -0.32
C LYS A 106 -1.08 3.72 0.68
N ILE A 107 -0.37 3.55 1.81
CA ILE A 107 -0.24 4.58 2.85
C ILE A 107 0.46 5.82 2.27
N ILE A 108 1.58 5.63 1.56
CA ILE A 108 2.33 6.73 0.94
C ILE A 108 1.48 7.44 -0.11
N GLY A 109 0.86 6.68 -1.01
CA GLY A 109 0.03 7.22 -2.08
C GLY A 109 -1.20 7.97 -1.54
N GLU A 110 -1.80 7.48 -0.46
CA GLU A 110 -2.91 8.19 0.19
C GLU A 110 -2.46 9.51 0.83
N GLU A 111 -1.35 9.53 1.59
CA GLU A 111 -0.84 10.77 2.19
C GLU A 111 -0.43 11.80 1.12
N LEU A 112 0.10 11.34 -0.02
CA LEU A 112 0.49 12.19 -1.15
C LEU A 112 -0.66 12.54 -2.12
N GLN A 113 -1.85 11.98 -1.92
CA GLN A 113 -2.95 12.01 -2.90
C GLN A 113 -2.51 11.52 -4.30
N HIS A 114 -1.58 10.57 -4.35
CA HIS A 114 -1.05 9.94 -5.56
C HIS A 114 -1.69 8.57 -5.75
N TYR A 115 -2.86 8.56 -6.40
CA TYR A 115 -3.60 7.36 -6.78
C TYR A 115 -4.59 7.67 -7.90
N ASN A 116 -5.00 6.63 -8.63
CA ASN A 116 -6.10 6.75 -9.59
C ASN A 116 -7.44 6.61 -8.87
N LEU A 117 -8.40 7.47 -9.17
CA LEU A 117 -9.75 7.38 -8.62
C LEU A 117 -10.68 6.71 -9.63
N LYS A 118 -11.39 5.65 -9.21
CA LYS A 118 -12.39 4.97 -10.04
C LYS A 118 -13.71 4.86 -9.29
N LYS A 119 -14.77 5.44 -9.84
CA LYS A 119 -16.13 5.18 -9.36
C LYS A 119 -16.56 3.81 -9.85
N ILE A 120 -17.12 2.98 -8.97
CA ILE A 120 -17.58 1.63 -9.28
C ILE A 120 -19.06 1.45 -8.89
N SER A 121 -19.78 0.63 -9.65
CA SER A 121 -21.15 0.22 -9.36
C SER A 121 -21.20 -0.92 -8.33
N ASN A 122 -22.39 -1.23 -7.82
CA ASN A 122 -22.57 -2.42 -6.96
C ASN A 122 -22.24 -3.70 -7.74
N GLU A 123 -22.57 -3.74 -9.02
CA GLU A 123 -22.28 -4.84 -9.92
C GLU A 123 -20.77 -5.04 -10.09
N ASP A 124 -20.02 -3.97 -10.33
CA ASP A 124 -18.55 -4.02 -10.41
C ASP A 124 -17.95 -4.52 -9.10
N TYR A 125 -18.42 -4.00 -7.97
CA TYR A 125 -17.97 -4.43 -6.64
C TYR A 125 -18.21 -5.92 -6.43
N ASN A 126 -19.43 -6.39 -6.71
CA ASN A 126 -19.79 -7.80 -6.56
C ASN A 126 -18.93 -8.69 -7.46
N GLN A 127 -18.63 -8.24 -8.68
CA GLN A 127 -17.76 -8.98 -9.59
C GLN A 127 -16.32 -9.07 -9.06
N ILE A 128 -15.73 -7.95 -8.64
CA ILE A 128 -14.39 -7.92 -8.02
C ILE A 128 -14.31 -8.90 -6.86
N ILE A 129 -15.26 -8.84 -5.92
CA ILE A 129 -15.25 -9.72 -4.75
C ILE A 129 -15.45 -11.19 -5.15
N LYS A 130 -16.34 -11.47 -6.10
CA LYS A 130 -16.59 -12.83 -6.59
C LYS A 130 -15.33 -13.44 -7.22
N ASP A 131 -14.59 -12.66 -8.00
CA ASP A 131 -13.34 -13.09 -8.62
C ASP A 131 -12.31 -13.47 -7.54
N LYS A 132 -12.25 -12.73 -6.43
CA LYS A 132 -11.33 -13.02 -5.32
C LYS A 132 -11.70 -14.24 -4.47
N ILE A 133 -12.96 -14.65 -4.45
CA ILE A 133 -13.43 -15.81 -3.68
C ILE A 133 -13.37 -17.11 -4.51
N SER A 134 -13.38 -16.98 -5.84
CA SER A 134 -13.46 -18.12 -6.77
C SER A 134 -12.07 -18.63 -7.24
N GLU A 135 -10.99 -17.98 -6.80
CA GLU A 135 -9.58 -18.38 -7.00
C GLU A 135 -9.07 -19.30 -5.89
#